data_AF-A0A364Y2C5-F1
#
_entry.id   AF-A0A364Y2C5-F1
#
_cell.length_a   1.000
_cell.length_b   1.000
_cell.length_c   1.000
_cell.angle_alpha   90.00
_cell.angle_beta   90.00
_cell.angle_gamma   90.00
#
_symmetry.space_group_name_H-M   'P 1'
#
loop_
_entity.id
_entity.type
_entity.pdbx_description
1 polymer ?
#
loop_
_entity_poly.entity_id
_entity_poly.type
_entity_poly.pdbx_seq_one_letter_code
_entity_poly.pdbx_strand_id
1 'polypeptide(L)' 'MAKFIEVTVTEEEETKTELINIESIGRVFPSPQNTRKSIIELNYHSINDSPVYLEVEMPYDTLRLHFLG' A
#
# COMPACT_ATOMS: atom_id res chain seq x y z
N MET A 1 2.44 17.53 8.37
CA MET A 1 1.09 17.17 8.83
C MET A 1 0.82 15.81 8.20
N ALA A 2 0.77 14.74 8.98
CA ALA A 2 0.73 13.39 8.43
C ALA A 2 -0.54 13.21 7.58
N LYS A 3 -0.37 12.76 6.33
CA LYS A 3 -1.48 12.49 5.41
C LYS A 3 -1.71 10.99 5.40
N PHE A 4 -2.93 10.58 5.70
CA PHE A 4 -3.31 9.17 5.73
C PHE A 4 -4.22 8.84 4.55
N ILE A 5 -4.15 7.60 4.08
CA ILE A 5 -5.07 7.03 3.11
C ILE A 5 -5.71 5.79 3.70
N GLU A 6 -7.03 5.68 3.54
CA GLU A 6 -7.75 4.45 3.87
C GLU A 6 -7.74 3.54 2.64
N VAL A 7 -7.28 2.31 2.81
CA VAL A 7 -7.20 1.32 1.74
C VAL A 7 -7.73 -0.05 2.20
N THR A 8 -8.35 -0.77 1.28
CA THR A 8 -8.69 -2.18 1.51
C THR A 8 -7.49 -3.05 1.16
N VAL A 9 -7.07 -3.88 2.09
CA VAL A 9 -5.91 -4.76 1.99
C VAL A 9 -6.38 -6.20 2.04
N THR A 10 -5.78 -7.06 1.21
CA THR A 10 -5.99 -8.51 1.25
C THR A 10 -4.84 -9.18 2.01
N GLU A 11 -5.16 -9.94 3.04
CA GLU A 11 -4.21 -10.73 3.83
C GLU A 11 -4.80 -12.12 4.09
N GLU A 12 -4.09 -13.19 3.73
CA GLU A 12 -4.46 -14.58 4.04
C GLU A 12 -5.94 -14.95 3.79
N GLU A 13 -6.47 -14.56 2.61
CA GLU A 13 -7.87 -14.76 2.19
C GLU A 13 -8.93 -13.86 2.84
N GLU A 14 -8.53 -12.99 3.76
CA GLU A 14 -9.38 -11.96 4.35
C GLU A 14 -9.10 -10.58 3.75
N THR A 15 -10.13 -9.73 3.73
CA THR A 15 -10.01 -8.32 3.38
C THR A 15 -10.26 -7.47 4.62
N LYS A 16 -9.33 -6.56 4.90
CA LYS A 16 -9.47 -5.55 5.96
C LYS A 16 -9.25 -4.15 5.43
N THR A 17 -9.80 -3.18 6.13
CA THR A 17 -9.53 -1.77 5.85
C THR A 17 -8.38 -1.31 6.74
N GLU A 18 -7.34 -0.73 6.14
CA GLU A 18 -6.21 -0.16 6.86
C GLU A 18 -6.05 1.33 6.57
N LEU A 19 -5.63 2.07 7.59
CA LEU A 19 -5.27 3.47 7.47
C LEU A 19 -3.74 3.59 7.41
N ILE A 20 -3.22 3.99 6.25
CA ILE A 20 -1.79 4.00 5.97
C ILE A 20 -1.28 5.43 5.95
N ASN A 21 -0.17 5.68 6.65
CA ASN A 21 0.53 6.95 6.53
C ASN A 21 1.23 7.02 5.16
N ILE A 22 0.93 8.04 4.37
CA ILE A 22 1.54 8.20 3.04
C ILE A 22 3.06 8.38 3.15
N GLU A 23 3.55 8.99 4.23
CA GLU A 23 4.98 9.20 4.46
C GLU A 23 5.75 7.89 4.68
N SER A 24 5.08 6.81 5.10
CA SER A 24 5.73 5.50 5.24
C SER A 24 5.75 4.70 3.94
N ILE A 25 5.17 5.18 2.85
CA ILE A 25 5.13 4.44 1.59
C ILE A 25 6.43 4.64 0.84
N GLY A 26 7.17 3.54 0.64
CA GLY A 26 8.40 3.52 -0.12
C GLY A 26 8.15 3.42 -1.62
N ARG A 27 7.44 2.37 -2.03
CA ARG A 27 7.18 2.06 -3.44
C ARG A 27 5.79 1.48 -3.64
N VAL A 28 5.31 1.61 -4.86
CA VAL A 28 4.05 1.01 -5.32
C VAL A 28 4.35 0.18 -6.57
N PHE A 29 3.79 -1.02 -6.61
CA PHE A 29 3.92 -1.95 -7.71
C PHE A 29 2.53 -2.36 -8.21
N PRO A 30 2.36 -2.61 -9.52
CA PRO A 30 1.18 -3.29 -10.01
C PRO A 30 1.16 -4.74 -9.50
N SER A 31 -0.01 -5.28 -9.13
CA SER A 31 -0.11 -6.71 -8.83
C SER A 31 0.04 -7.50 -10.14
N PRO A 32 0.97 -8.47 -10.22
CA PRO A 32 1.26 -9.20 -11.46
C PRO A 32 0.11 -10.14 -11.88
N GLN A 33 -0.77 -10.49 -10.95
CA GLN A 33 -1.87 -11.44 -11.17
C GLN A 33 -3.24 -10.77 -11.25
N ASN A 34 -3.37 -9.53 -10.79
CA ASN A 34 -4.67 -8.85 -10.72
C ASN A 34 -4.55 -7.34 -10.99
N THR A 35 -5.12 -6.88 -12.10
CA THR A 35 -5.08 -5.47 -12.49
C THR A 35 -5.90 -4.54 -11.59
N ARG A 36 -6.80 -5.10 -10.77
CA ARG A 36 -7.57 -4.35 -9.77
C ARG A 36 -6.83 -4.17 -8.46
N LYS A 37 -5.68 -4.83 -8.30
CA LYS A 37 -4.87 -4.78 -7.10
C LYS A 37 -3.50 -4.17 -7.38
N SER A 38 -2.87 -3.69 -6.32
CA SER A 38 -1.50 -3.18 -6.32
C SER A 38 -0.81 -3.61 -5.05
N ILE A 39 0.51 -3.53 -5.03
CA ILE A 39 1.32 -3.88 -3.87
C ILE A 39 2.01 -2.60 -3.42
N ILE A 40 1.94 -2.29 -2.13
CA ILE A 40 2.67 -1.18 -1.53
C ILE A 40 3.77 -1.72 -0.62
N GLU A 41 4.93 -1.09 -0.70
CA GLU A 41 6.04 -1.30 0.22
C GLU A 41 6.00 -0.20 1.28
N LEU A 42 5.96 -0.59 2.54
CA LEU A 42 5.99 0.30 3.69
C LEU A 42 7.39 0.31 4.31
N ASN A 43 8.00 1.49 4.31
CA ASN A 43 9.28 1.81 4.92
C ASN A 43 9.03 2.39 6.31
N TYR A 44 8.75 1.52 7.27
CA TYR A 44 8.81 1.92 8.66
C TYR A 44 10.27 2.12 9.06
N HIS A 45 10.61 3.31 9.57
CA HIS A 45 11.97 3.67 10.00
C HIS A 45 12.37 2.98 11.32
N SER A 46 12.20 1.66 11.39
CA SER A 46 12.71 0.81 12.46
C SER A 46 14.00 0.15 11.98
N ILE A 47 15.07 0.28 12.75
CA ILE A 47 16.44 -0.15 12.40
C ILE A 47 16.54 -1.66 12.11
N ASN A 48 15.52 -2.45 12.47
CA ASN A 48 15.54 -3.90 12.43
C ASN A 48 14.41 -4.55 11.61
N ASP A 49 13.48 -3.79 11.02
CA ASP A 49 12.32 -4.39 10.35
C ASP A 49 12.51 -4.50 8.85
N SER A 50 12.23 -5.70 8.34
CA SER A 50 12.07 -5.94 6.90
C SER A 50 10.94 -5.06 6.35
N PRO A 51 11.03 -4.61 5.08
CA PRO A 51 9.94 -3.87 4.44
C PRO A 51 8.64 -4.69 4.49
N VAL A 52 7.56 -4.02 4.90
CA VAL A 52 6.22 -4.63 4.95
C VAL A 52 5.54 -4.42 3.60
N TYR A 53 5.05 -5.49 3.00
CA TYR A 53 4.32 -5.43 1.74
C TYR A 53 2.84 -5.71 1.97
N LEU A 54 1.99 -4.84 1.44
CA LEU A 54 0.55 -4.99 1.53
C LEU A 54 -0.05 -5.08 0.12
N GLU A 55 -0.93 -6.07 -0.10
CA GLU A 55 -1.71 -6.16 -1.32
C GLU A 55 -3.00 -5.34 -1.16
N VAL A 56 -3.10 -4.24 -1.91
CA VAL A 56 -4.19 -3.29 -1.83
C VAL A 56 -5.18 -3.53 -2.97
N GLU A 57 -6.48 -3.53 -2.66
CA GLU A 57 -7.58 -3.61 -3.63
C GLU A 57 -7.83 -2.27 -4.33
N MET A 58 -6.78 -1.75 -4.96
CA MET A 58 -6.83 -0.55 -5.78
C MET A 58 -5.93 -0.73 -7.00
N PRO A 59 -6.39 -0.31 -8.21
CA PRO A 59 -5.53 -0.31 -9.40
C PRO A 59 -4.30 0.58 -9.20
N TYR A 60 -3.17 0.15 -9.78
CA TYR A 60 -1.88 0.86 -9.68
C TYR A 60 -1.98 2.35 -10.06
N ASP A 61 -2.64 2.68 -11.17
CA ASP A 61 -2.72 4.07 -11.64
C ASP A 61 -3.51 4.96 -10.68
N THR A 62 -4.61 4.44 -10.12
CA THR A 62 -5.40 5.16 -9.11
C THR A 62 -4.57 5.39 -7.85
N LEU A 63 -3.92 4.34 -7.36
CA LEU A 63 -3.12 4.41 -6.14
C LEU A 63 -1.91 5.35 -6.32
N ARG A 64 -1.28 5.31 -7.50
CA ARG A 64 -0.19 6.22 -7.88
C ARG A 64 -0.64 7.68 -7.89
N LEU A 65 -1.83 7.98 -8.40
CA LEU A 65 -2.39 9.35 -8.39
C LEU A 65 -2.63 9.86 -6.97
N HIS A 66 -3.00 9.00 -6.02
CA HIS A 66 -3.15 9.41 -4.62
C HIS A 66 -1.83 9.81 -3.94
N PHE A 67 -0.70 9.24 -4.38
CA PHE A 67 0.62 9.48 -3.78
C PHE A 67 1.48 10.50 -4.52
N LEU A 68 1.36 10.59 -5.85
CA LEU A 68 2.19 11.45 -6.71
C LEU A 68 1.42 12.61 -7.34
N GLY A 69 0.11 12.72 -7.09
CA GLY A 69 -0.77 13.80 -7.55
C GLY A 69 -0.88 14.96 -6.56
#